data_AF-A0A2N9M7M7-F1
#
_entry.id   AF-A0A2N9M7M7-F1
#
_cell.length_a   1.000
_cell.length_b   1.000
_cell.length_c   1.000
_cell.angle_alpha   90.00
_cell.angle_beta   90.00
_cell.angle_gamma   90.00
#
_symmetry.space_group_name_H-M   'P 1'
#
loop_
_entity.id
_entity.type
_entity.pdbx_description
1 polymer ?
#
loop_
_entity_poly.entity_id
_entity_poly.type
_entity_poly.pdbx_seq_one_letter_code
_entity_poly.pdbx_strand_id
1 'polypeptide(L)'
;MTRPNLSLVALHLGGNALLLWLGYYWLGTGESRTLTLLWSFAVALLLVCLTCLLHGATFVFVGQSSGLSTAFRTALRNLLPILVAAFAVLAVYLLLSRWADYSSQPAFKIASWLTLKLRKPVKPSTILRIFNVVTWLFRWVILPLPLLPMISGVASKGWRGFTHFGKLSGKRLYWLQAPVLLLCSFWLPLRLIGWVPQAGSFVMEILSFAARLLFAYLLFVASWLLLAFLTSAGKPVLSHSRTVVSP
;
A
#
# COMPACT_ATOMS: atom_id res chain seq x y z
N MET A 1 -12.04 -8.69 -20.61
CA MET A 1 -10.99 -7.72 -20.28
C MET A 1 -10.51 -7.06 -21.57
N THR A 2 -10.37 -5.74 -21.61
CA THR A 2 -9.83 -5.04 -22.79
C THR A 2 -8.30 -5.22 -22.83
N ARG A 3 -7.68 -5.21 -24.02
CA ARG A 3 -6.22 -5.27 -24.21
C ARG A 3 -5.41 -4.35 -23.26
N PRO A 4 -5.79 -3.07 -23.04
CA PRO A 4 -5.02 -2.20 -22.14
C PRO A 4 -5.07 -2.63 -20.67
N ASN A 5 -6.12 -3.33 -20.22
CA ASN A 5 -6.18 -3.85 -18.84
C ASN A 5 -5.21 -5.02 -18.64
N LEU A 6 -5.03 -5.87 -19.66
CA LEU A 6 -4.03 -6.96 -19.61
C LEU A 6 -2.61 -6.40 -19.56
N SER A 7 -2.31 -5.35 -20.33
CA SER A 7 -1.02 -4.67 -20.28
C SER A 7 -0.73 -4.07 -18.91
N LEU A 8 -1.73 -3.45 -18.26
CA LEU A 8 -1.58 -2.92 -16.90
C LEU A 8 -1.30 -4.04 -15.88
N VAL A 9 -2.03 -5.16 -15.95
CA VAL A 9 -1.80 -6.32 -15.08
C VAL A 9 -0.40 -6.88 -15.27
N ALA A 10 0.04 -7.10 -16.52
CA ALA A 10 1.38 -7.58 -16.83
C ALA A 10 2.46 -6.62 -16.30
N LEU A 11 2.23 -5.31 -16.42
CA LEU A 11 3.14 -4.29 -15.91
C LEU A 11 3.23 -4.30 -14.38
N HIS A 12 2.12 -4.54 -13.66
CA HIS A 12 2.19 -4.70 -12.21
C HIS A 12 2.83 -6.01 -11.79
N LEU A 13 2.64 -7.09 -12.54
CA LEU A 13 3.30 -8.38 -12.27
C LEU A 13 4.81 -8.32 -12.52
N GLY A 14 5.26 -7.67 -13.59
CA GLY A 14 6.69 -7.49 -13.87
C GLY A 14 7.31 -6.39 -13.01
N GLY A 15 6.62 -5.26 -12.91
CA GLY A 15 7.09 -4.07 -12.19
C GLY A 15 7.24 -4.31 -10.69
N ASN A 16 6.24 -4.91 -10.02
CA ASN A 16 6.38 -5.21 -8.59
C ASN A 16 7.43 -6.30 -8.33
N ALA A 17 7.61 -7.27 -9.22
CA ALA A 17 8.68 -8.26 -9.10
C ALA A 17 10.06 -7.61 -9.20
N LEU A 18 10.23 -6.67 -10.16
CA LEU A 18 11.44 -5.86 -10.28
C LEU A 18 11.68 -4.99 -9.04
N LEU A 19 10.63 -4.37 -8.49
CA LEU A 19 10.72 -3.59 -7.26
C LEU A 19 11.12 -4.44 -6.05
N LEU A 20 10.57 -5.67 -5.93
CA LEU A 20 10.95 -6.61 -4.88
C LEU A 20 12.41 -7.04 -5.02
N TRP A 21 12.85 -7.37 -6.24
CA TRP A 21 14.23 -7.71 -6.52
C TRP A 21 15.17 -6.54 -6.22
N LEU A 22 14.82 -5.32 -6.62
CA LEU A 22 15.60 -4.11 -6.35
C LEU A 22 15.67 -3.81 -4.84
N GLY A 23 14.56 -4.03 -4.11
CA GLY A 23 14.52 -3.92 -2.65
C GLY A 23 15.41 -4.95 -1.96
N TYR A 24 15.39 -6.21 -2.43
CA TYR A 24 16.31 -7.24 -1.95
C TYR A 24 17.77 -6.88 -2.21
N TYR A 25 18.08 -6.43 -3.44
CA TYR A 25 19.42 -5.97 -3.81
C TYR A 25 19.88 -4.82 -2.92
N TRP A 26 19.02 -3.82 -2.71
CA TRP A 26 19.30 -2.68 -1.85
C TRP A 26 19.61 -3.09 -0.41
N LEU A 27 18.80 -3.97 0.19
CA LEU A 27 19.03 -4.50 1.55
C LEU A 27 20.32 -5.32 1.67
N GLY A 28 20.82 -5.88 0.57
CA GLY A 28 22.08 -6.61 0.51
C GLY A 28 23.31 -5.72 0.33
N THR A 29 23.15 -4.41 0.13
CA THR A 29 24.30 -3.50 -0.04
C THR A 29 24.99 -3.22 1.29
N GLY A 30 26.31 -3.48 1.37
CA GLY A 30 27.10 -3.26 2.57
C GLY A 30 27.48 -1.78 2.79
N GLU A 31 27.30 -1.29 4.00
CA GLU A 31 27.56 0.11 4.40
C GLU A 31 28.99 0.33 4.92
N SER A 32 30.01 -0.05 4.15
CA SER A 32 31.41 0.02 4.61
C SER A 32 32.22 1.21 4.06
N ARG A 33 31.77 1.86 2.97
CA ARG A 33 32.48 2.98 2.33
C ARG A 33 31.52 4.09 1.89
N THR A 34 31.99 5.33 1.83
CA THR A 34 31.17 6.48 1.36
C THR A 34 30.57 6.24 -0.03
N LEU A 35 31.32 5.59 -0.94
CA LEU A 35 30.83 5.25 -2.27
C LEU A 35 29.68 4.23 -2.21
N THR A 36 29.76 3.23 -1.31
CA THR A 36 28.68 2.25 -1.17
C THR A 36 27.44 2.84 -0.52
N LEU A 37 27.60 3.82 0.37
CA LEU A 37 26.50 4.62 0.92
C LEU A 37 25.80 5.47 -0.16
N LEU A 38 26.57 6.18 -1.00
CA LEU A 38 26.01 6.97 -2.10
C LEU A 38 25.28 6.07 -3.12
N TRP A 39 25.84 4.89 -3.41
CA TRP A 39 25.19 3.90 -4.27
C TRP A 39 23.90 3.38 -3.65
N SER A 40 23.92 2.99 -2.38
CA SER A 40 22.73 2.55 -1.64
C SER A 40 21.65 3.62 -1.64
N PHE A 41 22.01 4.89 -1.42
CA PHE A 41 21.10 6.02 -1.51
C PHE A 41 20.50 6.18 -2.92
N ALA A 42 21.32 6.08 -3.97
CA ALA A 42 20.85 6.17 -5.35
C ALA A 42 19.87 5.03 -5.69
N VAL A 43 20.14 3.81 -5.23
CA VAL A 43 19.25 2.65 -5.40
C VAL A 43 17.94 2.85 -4.63
N ALA A 44 17.99 3.35 -3.40
CA ALA A 44 16.80 3.67 -2.61
C ALA A 44 15.93 4.73 -3.31
N LEU A 45 16.55 5.80 -3.82
CA LEU A 45 15.85 6.84 -4.56
C LEU A 45 15.21 6.29 -5.84
N LEU A 46 15.94 5.45 -6.59
CA LEU A 46 15.41 4.78 -7.78
C LEU A 46 14.19 3.91 -7.42
N LEU A 47 14.27 3.13 -6.34
CA LEU A 47 13.17 2.29 -5.87
C LEU A 47 11.92 3.13 -5.55
N VAL A 48 12.08 4.23 -4.81
CA VAL A 48 10.98 5.15 -4.49
C VAL A 48 10.39 5.77 -5.75
N CYS A 49 11.23 6.25 -6.68
CA CYS A 49 10.79 6.83 -7.95
C CYS A 49 10.02 5.82 -8.81
N LEU A 50 10.54 4.60 -8.99
CA LEU A 50 9.87 3.55 -9.76
C LEU A 50 8.55 3.13 -9.12
N THR A 51 8.51 3.02 -7.79
CA THR A 51 7.27 2.72 -7.06
C THR A 51 6.23 3.81 -7.27
N CYS A 52 6.62 5.08 -7.09
CA CYS A 52 5.77 6.24 -7.30
C CYS A 52 5.26 6.33 -8.75
N LEU A 53 6.13 6.05 -9.72
CA LEU A 53 5.79 6.09 -11.13
C LEU A 53 4.81 4.98 -11.51
N LEU A 54 5.09 3.74 -11.12
CA LEU A 54 4.24 2.58 -11.40
C LEU A 54 2.84 2.81 -10.82
N HIS A 55 2.75 3.10 -9.53
CA HIS A 55 1.49 3.22 -8.81
C HIS A 55 0.75 4.53 -9.15
N GLY A 56 1.48 5.63 -9.36
CA GLY A 56 0.92 6.90 -9.84
C GLY A 56 0.30 6.76 -11.23
N ALA A 57 0.99 6.08 -12.15
CA ALA A 57 0.46 5.81 -13.49
C ALA A 57 -0.81 4.95 -13.44
N THR A 58 -0.89 3.98 -12.53
CA THR A 58 -2.13 3.19 -12.30
C THR A 58 -3.30 4.09 -11.95
N PHE A 59 -3.13 5.00 -10.98
CA PHE A 59 -4.20 5.91 -10.59
C PHE A 59 -4.66 6.82 -11.73
N VAL A 60 -3.72 7.31 -12.55
CA VAL A 60 -4.04 8.14 -13.73
C VAL A 60 -4.77 7.33 -14.80
N PHE A 61 -4.27 6.13 -15.13
CA PHE A 61 -4.84 5.24 -16.14
C PHE A 61 -6.30 4.94 -15.82
N VAL A 62 -6.56 4.57 -14.56
CA VAL A 62 -7.90 4.17 -14.13
C VAL A 62 -8.84 5.37 -13.95
N GLY A 63 -8.35 6.49 -13.43
CA GLY A 63 -9.18 7.67 -13.16
C GLY A 63 -9.60 8.44 -14.40
N GLN A 64 -8.81 8.42 -15.48
CA GLN A 64 -9.05 9.23 -16.69
C GLN A 64 -9.27 8.39 -17.96
N SER A 65 -9.24 7.05 -17.88
CA SER A 65 -9.40 6.14 -19.03
C SER A 65 -8.52 6.51 -20.23
N SER A 66 -7.29 6.97 -19.96
CA SER A 66 -6.31 7.36 -20.99
C SER A 66 -5.41 6.17 -21.35
N GLY A 67 -4.80 6.18 -22.53
CA GLY A 67 -3.83 5.15 -22.93
C GLY A 67 -2.67 5.03 -21.93
N LEU A 68 -2.10 3.83 -21.78
CA LEU A 68 -1.05 3.53 -20.79
C LEU A 68 0.16 4.47 -20.91
N SER A 69 0.60 4.78 -22.12
CA SER A 69 1.69 5.75 -22.37
C SER A 69 1.36 7.15 -21.85
N THR A 70 0.13 7.62 -22.05
CA THR A 70 -0.33 8.92 -21.55
C THR A 70 -0.37 8.94 -20.03
N ALA A 71 -0.84 7.86 -19.40
CA ALA A 71 -0.86 7.74 -17.95
C ALA A 71 0.54 7.81 -17.33
N PHE A 72 1.51 7.09 -17.91
CA PHE A 72 2.92 7.13 -17.49
C PHE A 72 3.55 8.50 -17.70
N ARG A 73 3.28 9.15 -18.84
CA ARG A 73 3.77 10.51 -19.12
C ARG A 73 3.22 11.52 -18.11
N THR A 74 1.95 11.41 -17.75
CA THR A 74 1.33 12.27 -16.73
C THR A 74 1.91 12.00 -15.35
N ALA A 75 2.05 10.73 -14.95
CA ALA A 75 2.68 10.37 -13.68
C ALA A 75 4.13 10.86 -13.59
N LEU A 76 4.90 10.77 -14.68
CA LEU A 76 6.27 11.27 -14.75
C LEU A 76 6.32 12.80 -14.61
N ARG A 77 5.41 13.53 -15.28
CA ARG A 77 5.29 14.99 -15.13
C ARG A 77 4.95 15.41 -13.70
N ASN A 78 4.14 14.59 -13.02
CA ASN A 78 3.73 14.80 -11.64
C ASN A 78 4.62 14.07 -10.62
N LEU A 79 5.80 13.57 -11.03
CA LEU A 79 6.65 12.75 -10.17
C LEU A 79 7.07 13.49 -8.90
N LEU A 80 7.48 14.76 -9.02
CA LEU A 80 7.87 15.58 -7.87
C LEU A 80 6.73 15.75 -6.85
N PRO A 81 5.51 16.17 -7.23
CA PRO A 81 4.35 16.15 -6.34
C PRO A 81 4.09 14.79 -5.69
N ILE A 82 4.19 13.69 -6.45
CA ILE A 82 3.98 12.32 -5.93
C ILE A 82 5.05 11.98 -4.90
N LEU A 83 6.33 12.32 -5.15
CA LEU A 83 7.42 12.11 -4.21
C LEU A 83 7.20 12.90 -2.92
N VAL A 84 6.81 14.18 -3.02
CA VAL A 84 6.49 14.99 -1.83
C VAL A 84 5.34 14.38 -1.04
N ALA A 85 4.29 13.91 -1.71
CA ALA A 85 3.20 13.19 -1.05
C ALA A 85 3.68 11.90 -0.38
N ALA A 86 4.53 11.11 -1.06
CA ALA A 86 5.08 9.87 -0.52
C ALA A 86 5.95 10.12 0.72
N PHE A 87 6.81 11.15 0.70
CA PHE A 87 7.62 11.54 1.86
C PHE A 87 6.78 12.09 3.00
N ALA A 88 5.73 12.87 2.71
CA ALA A 88 4.79 13.33 3.73
C ALA A 88 4.07 12.15 4.39
N VAL A 89 3.63 11.16 3.61
CA VAL A 89 3.05 9.92 4.14
C VAL A 89 4.07 9.17 4.99
N LEU A 90 5.31 9.00 4.50
CA LEU A 90 6.37 8.34 5.25
C LEU A 90 6.63 9.04 6.59
N ALA A 91 6.66 10.38 6.61
CA ALA A 91 6.80 11.16 7.84
C ALA A 91 5.66 10.91 8.83
N VAL A 92 4.40 10.84 8.36
CA VAL A 92 3.25 10.48 9.21
C VAL A 92 3.39 9.06 9.76
N TYR A 93 3.82 8.09 8.94
CA TYR A 93 4.07 6.72 9.40
C TYR A 93 5.22 6.65 10.42
N LEU A 94 6.27 7.45 10.24
CA LEU A 94 7.38 7.54 11.20
C LEU A 94 6.92 8.14 12.53
N LEU A 95 6.16 9.24 12.51
CA LEU A 95 5.58 9.84 13.71
C LEU A 95 4.68 8.85 14.45
N LEU A 96 3.83 8.13 13.71
CA LEU A 96 2.97 7.10 14.28
C LEU A 96 3.78 5.94 14.88
N SER A 97 4.87 5.53 14.24
CA SER A 97 5.78 4.51 14.77
C SER A 97 6.44 4.98 16.07
N ARG A 98 6.94 6.22 16.12
CA ARG A 98 7.55 6.78 17.35
C ARG A 98 6.54 6.90 18.47
N TRP A 99 5.30 7.26 18.16
CA TRP A 99 4.22 7.28 19.13
C TRP A 99 3.88 5.87 19.64
N ALA A 100 3.90 4.86 18.76
CA ALA A 100 3.71 3.46 19.13
C ALA A 100 4.81 2.99 20.11
N ASP A 101 6.07 3.36 19.89
CA ASP A 101 7.18 3.01 20.78
C ASP A 101 7.00 3.63 22.18
N TYR A 102 6.44 4.85 22.24
CA TYR A 102 6.11 5.53 23.50
C TYR A 102 4.87 4.95 24.22
N SER A 103 4.02 4.19 23.53
CA SER A 103 2.74 3.69 24.06
C SER A 103 2.86 2.69 25.22
N SER A 104 4.07 2.19 25.50
CA SER A 104 4.32 1.27 26.62
C SER A 104 3.99 1.88 27.98
N GLN A 105 4.43 3.12 28.24
CA GLN A 105 4.20 3.81 29.51
C GLN A 105 2.71 4.05 29.86
N PRO A 106 1.86 4.58 28.96
CA PRO A 106 0.43 4.74 29.26
C PRO A 106 -0.29 3.40 29.41
N ALA A 107 0.11 2.36 28.67
CA ALA A 107 -0.49 1.03 28.80
C ALA A 107 -0.35 0.45 30.22
N PHE A 108 0.82 0.60 30.85
CA PHE A 108 1.03 0.19 32.25
C PHE A 108 0.20 0.99 33.24
N LYS A 109 0.08 2.32 33.04
CA LYS A 109 -0.75 3.19 33.91
C LYS A 109 -2.23 2.81 33.82
N ILE A 110 -2.72 2.55 32.61
CA ILE A 110 -4.11 2.12 32.37
C ILE A 110 -4.35 0.74 32.99
N ALA A 111 -3.40 -0.20 32.88
CA ALA A 111 -3.50 -1.52 33.51
C ALA A 111 -3.60 -1.44 35.03
N SER A 112 -2.77 -0.60 35.63
CA SER A 112 -2.77 -0.34 37.08
C SER A 112 -4.11 0.27 37.51
N TRP A 113 -4.57 1.31 36.81
CA TRP A 113 -5.86 1.95 37.11
C TRP A 113 -7.06 1.01 36.96
N LEU A 114 -7.10 0.21 35.88
CA LEU A 114 -8.13 -0.82 35.67
C LEU A 114 -8.10 -1.88 36.76
N THR A 115 -6.92 -2.32 37.18
CA THR A 115 -6.79 -3.29 38.27
C THR A 115 -7.33 -2.72 39.59
N LEU A 116 -7.03 -1.45 39.88
CA LEU A 116 -7.54 -0.75 41.06
C LEU A 116 -9.06 -0.54 41.02
N LYS A 117 -9.64 -0.22 39.85
CA LYS A 117 -11.08 0.02 39.71
C LYS A 117 -11.92 -1.24 39.61
N LEU A 118 -11.47 -2.24 38.85
CA LEU A 118 -12.20 -3.49 38.65
C LEU A 118 -11.96 -4.51 39.77
N ARG A 119 -10.99 -4.26 40.67
CA ARG A 119 -10.53 -5.19 41.72
C ARG A 119 -10.20 -6.59 41.19
N LYS A 120 -9.87 -6.67 39.89
CA LYS A 120 -9.43 -7.89 39.19
C LYS A 120 -8.09 -7.59 38.52
N PRO A 121 -7.09 -8.49 38.62
CA PRO A 121 -5.78 -8.25 38.05
C PRO A 121 -5.87 -8.19 36.52
N VAL A 122 -5.60 -7.00 35.95
CA VAL A 122 -5.48 -6.83 34.50
C VAL A 122 -4.00 -6.85 34.13
N LYS A 123 -3.60 -7.88 33.39
CA LYS A 123 -2.21 -8.03 32.94
C LYS A 123 -1.83 -6.88 32.00
N PRO A 124 -0.73 -6.14 32.24
CA PRO A 124 -0.28 -5.08 31.34
C PRO A 124 -0.03 -5.56 29.91
N SER A 125 0.38 -6.82 29.75
CA SER A 125 0.56 -7.47 28.44
C SER A 125 -0.74 -7.53 27.63
N THR A 126 -1.89 -7.67 28.27
CA THR A 126 -3.20 -7.63 27.59
C THR A 126 -3.47 -6.25 27.02
N ILE A 127 -3.19 -5.19 27.79
CA ILE A 127 -3.41 -3.81 27.34
C ILE A 127 -2.42 -3.42 26.25
N LEU A 128 -1.14 -3.78 26.40
CA LEU A 128 -0.13 -3.61 25.34
C LEU A 128 -0.56 -4.32 24.05
N ARG A 129 -1.12 -5.52 24.14
CA ARG A 129 -1.67 -6.22 22.95
C ARG A 129 -2.78 -5.42 22.29
N ILE A 130 -3.70 -4.84 23.06
CA ILE A 130 -4.77 -3.99 22.53
C ILE A 130 -4.19 -2.75 21.84
N PHE A 131 -3.25 -2.05 22.48
CA PHE A 131 -2.57 -0.89 21.90
C PHE A 131 -1.86 -1.23 20.59
N ASN A 132 -1.19 -2.39 20.53
CA ASN A 132 -0.53 -2.86 19.33
C ASN A 132 -1.53 -3.15 18.20
N VAL A 133 -2.65 -3.82 18.51
CA VAL A 133 -3.71 -4.11 17.52
C VAL A 133 -4.34 -2.82 17.01
N VAL A 134 -4.67 -1.88 17.90
CA VAL A 134 -5.27 -0.58 17.52
C VAL A 134 -4.31 0.24 16.67
N THR A 135 -3.05 0.34 17.08
CA THR A 135 -2.03 1.08 16.31
C THR A 135 -1.77 0.43 14.95
N TRP A 136 -1.74 -0.91 14.90
CA TRP A 136 -1.62 -1.65 13.64
C TRP A 136 -2.80 -1.37 12.72
N LEU A 137 -4.04 -1.44 13.22
CA LEU A 137 -5.24 -1.14 12.45
C LEU A 137 -5.25 0.30 11.96
N PHE A 138 -4.89 1.25 12.82
CA PHE A 138 -4.81 2.65 12.42
C PHE A 138 -3.79 2.88 11.31
N ARG A 139 -2.59 2.29 11.45
CA ARG A 139 -1.48 2.42 10.50
C ARG A 139 -1.79 1.81 9.14
N TRP A 140 -2.41 0.63 9.09
CA TRP A 140 -2.53 -0.14 7.85
C TRP A 140 -3.92 -0.10 7.22
N VAL A 141 -4.94 0.29 7.98
CA VAL A 141 -6.33 0.32 7.50
C VAL A 141 -6.89 1.74 7.51
N ILE A 142 -6.81 2.45 8.64
CA ILE A 142 -7.49 3.75 8.78
C ILE A 142 -6.74 4.85 8.05
N LEU A 143 -5.43 4.94 8.25
CA LEU A 143 -4.59 5.99 7.69
C LEU A 143 -4.53 5.98 6.15
N PRO A 144 -4.44 4.84 5.46
CA PRO A 144 -4.48 4.81 3.99
C PRO A 144 -5.80 5.28 3.38
N LEU A 145 -6.94 5.14 4.06
CA LEU A 145 -8.26 5.47 3.52
C LEU A 145 -8.38 6.89 2.95
N PRO A 146 -8.00 7.96 3.68
CA PRO A 146 -7.98 9.32 3.16
C PRO A 146 -6.75 9.64 2.32
N LEU A 147 -5.64 8.92 2.50
CA LEU A 147 -4.40 9.15 1.77
C LEU A 147 -4.47 8.65 0.33
N LEU A 148 -5.10 7.51 0.08
CA LEU A 148 -5.21 6.91 -1.25
C LEU A 148 -5.92 7.84 -2.26
N PRO A 149 -7.09 8.45 -1.94
CA PRO A 149 -7.72 9.44 -2.81
C PRO A 149 -6.87 10.70 -3.02
N MET A 150 -6.15 11.15 -1.99
CA MET A 150 -5.21 12.28 -2.12
C MET A 150 -4.10 11.94 -3.11
N ILE A 151 -3.43 10.79 -2.95
CA ILE A 151 -2.34 10.34 -3.83
C ILE A 151 -2.86 10.15 -5.26
N SER A 152 -4.06 9.58 -5.44
CA SER A 152 -4.71 9.48 -6.74
C SER A 152 -4.94 10.85 -7.38
N GLY A 153 -5.39 11.84 -6.57
CA GLY A 153 -5.56 13.22 -7.00
C GLY A 153 -4.24 13.89 -7.38
N VAL A 154 -3.18 13.68 -6.60
CA VAL A 154 -1.82 14.19 -6.86
C VAL A 154 -1.24 13.57 -8.13
N ALA A 155 -1.43 12.27 -8.34
CA ALA A 155 -0.96 11.60 -9.55
C ALA A 155 -1.60 12.19 -10.82
N SER A 156 -2.88 12.55 -10.74
CA SER A 156 -3.64 13.08 -11.89
C SER A 156 -3.50 14.61 -12.08
N LYS A 157 -3.42 15.39 -11.00
CA LYS A 157 -3.50 16.87 -11.03
C LYS A 157 -2.23 17.56 -10.48
N GLY A 158 -1.19 16.81 -10.15
CA GLY A 158 0.03 17.33 -9.52
C GLY A 158 -0.26 18.00 -8.19
N TRP A 159 0.33 19.19 -7.96
CA TRP A 159 0.17 19.96 -6.72
C TRP A 159 -1.28 20.30 -6.36
N ARG A 160 -2.18 20.46 -7.35
CA ARG A 160 -3.59 20.74 -7.07
C ARG A 160 -4.31 19.53 -6.46
N GLY A 161 -3.73 18.34 -6.58
CA GLY A 161 -4.26 17.09 -6.03
C GLY A 161 -4.28 17.02 -4.50
N PHE A 162 -3.41 17.76 -3.80
CA PHE A 162 -3.38 17.78 -2.33
C PHE A 162 -4.71 18.25 -1.71
N THR A 163 -5.48 19.07 -2.43
CA THR A 163 -6.83 19.52 -2.02
C THR A 163 -7.89 18.42 -1.98
N HIS A 164 -7.56 17.21 -2.44
CA HIS A 164 -8.43 16.04 -2.38
C HIS A 164 -8.23 15.21 -1.10
N PHE A 165 -7.33 15.64 -0.20
CA PHE A 165 -7.21 15.04 1.13
C PHE A 165 -8.55 15.11 1.87
N GLY A 166 -9.04 13.97 2.36
CA GLY A 166 -10.33 13.88 3.06
C GLY A 166 -11.56 14.03 2.16
N LYS A 167 -11.43 14.35 0.86
CA LYS A 167 -12.53 14.22 -0.12
C LYS A 167 -12.69 12.76 -0.48
N LEU A 168 -13.20 12.00 0.49
CA LEU A 168 -13.58 10.62 0.25
C LEU A 168 -14.60 10.57 -0.87
N SER A 169 -14.43 9.59 -1.75
CA SER A 169 -15.48 9.15 -2.66
C SER A 169 -16.75 9.02 -1.83
N GLY A 170 -17.79 9.83 -2.10
CA GLY A 170 -19.04 9.86 -1.31
C GLY A 170 -19.82 8.53 -1.28
N LYS A 171 -19.20 7.45 -1.78
CA LYS A 171 -19.66 6.09 -1.79
C LYS A 171 -19.41 5.47 -0.41
N ARG A 172 -20.48 5.29 0.36
CA ARG A 172 -20.45 4.57 1.66
C ARG A 172 -19.77 3.20 1.57
N LEU A 173 -19.86 2.53 0.42
CA LEU A 173 -19.21 1.24 0.17
C LEU A 173 -17.67 1.30 0.12
N TYR A 174 -17.07 2.43 -0.26
CA TYR A 174 -15.61 2.57 -0.27
C TYR A 174 -15.02 2.37 1.14
N TRP A 175 -15.71 2.89 2.16
CA TRP A 175 -15.31 2.76 3.56
C TRP A 175 -15.31 1.32 4.07
N LEU A 176 -16.00 0.40 3.41
CA LEU A 176 -16.02 -1.02 3.79
C LEU A 176 -15.12 -1.85 2.87
N GLN A 177 -15.12 -1.56 1.57
CA GLN A 177 -14.32 -2.30 0.59
C GLN A 177 -12.82 -1.99 0.68
N ALA A 178 -12.45 -0.72 0.87
CA ALA A 178 -11.04 -0.33 0.93
C ALA A 178 -10.31 -0.95 2.14
N PRO A 179 -10.88 -0.99 3.37
CA PRO A 179 -10.28 -1.72 4.47
C PRO A 179 -10.08 -3.21 4.20
N VAL A 180 -11.10 -3.86 3.63
CA VAL A 180 -11.02 -5.29 3.30
C VAL A 180 -9.91 -5.54 2.28
N LEU A 181 -9.81 -4.72 1.23
CA LEU A 181 -8.75 -4.86 0.23
C LEU A 181 -7.36 -4.54 0.79
N LEU A 182 -7.24 -3.57 1.70
CA LEU A 182 -5.98 -3.29 2.40
C LEU A 182 -5.54 -4.46 3.28
N LEU A 183 -6.48 -5.09 3.98
CA LEU A 183 -6.20 -6.31 4.74
C LEU A 183 -5.80 -7.47 3.80
N CYS A 184 -6.46 -7.60 2.65
CA CYS A 184 -6.10 -8.58 1.63
C CYS A 184 -4.75 -8.29 0.97
N SER A 185 -4.32 -7.03 0.86
CA SER A 185 -3.05 -6.68 0.24
C SER A 185 -1.88 -6.79 1.22
N PHE A 186 -2.06 -6.45 2.49
CA PHE A 186 -0.96 -6.43 3.45
C PHE A 186 -1.00 -7.58 4.45
N TRP A 187 -2.14 -7.84 5.08
CA TRP A 187 -2.20 -8.80 6.19
C TRP A 187 -2.22 -10.25 5.72
N LEU A 188 -3.05 -10.59 4.73
CA LEU A 188 -3.14 -11.95 4.21
C LEU A 188 -1.82 -12.44 3.58
N PRO A 189 -1.12 -11.66 2.73
CA PRO A 189 0.17 -12.07 2.18
C PRO A 189 1.22 -12.34 3.26
N LEU A 190 1.31 -11.46 4.27
CA LEU A 190 2.25 -11.66 5.38
C LEU A 190 1.91 -12.90 6.21
N ARG A 191 0.62 -13.18 6.43
CA ARG A 191 0.16 -14.40 7.10
C ARG A 191 0.47 -15.66 6.31
N LEU A 192 0.26 -15.64 5.00
CA LEU A 192 0.57 -16.76 4.11
C LEU A 192 2.08 -17.08 4.11
N ILE A 193 2.93 -16.05 4.05
CA ILE A 193 4.39 -16.21 4.07
C ILE A 193 4.86 -16.71 5.46
N GLY A 194 4.30 -16.15 6.54
CA GLY A 194 4.65 -16.55 7.91
C GLY A 194 4.12 -17.92 8.35
N TRP A 195 3.16 -18.50 7.62
CA TRP A 195 2.61 -19.81 7.92
C TRP A 195 3.54 -20.92 7.42
N VAL A 196 4.34 -21.53 8.30
CA VAL A 196 5.24 -22.63 7.94
C VAL A 196 4.53 -23.98 8.16
N PRO A 197 4.14 -24.71 7.09
CA PRO A 197 3.63 -26.06 7.24
C PRO A 197 4.77 -27.02 7.60
N GLN A 198 4.47 -28.03 8.42
CA GLN A 198 5.41 -29.12 8.67
C GLN A 198 5.55 -29.93 7.38
N ALA A 199 6.74 -29.93 6.79
CA ALA A 199 7.05 -30.69 5.59
C ALA A 199 8.09 -31.76 5.92
N GLY A 200 7.97 -32.93 5.29
CA GLY A 200 8.85 -34.07 5.56
C GLY A 200 10.24 -33.98 4.90
N SER A 201 10.50 -32.97 4.05
CA SER A 201 11.78 -32.81 3.37
C SER A 201 12.07 -31.33 3.03
N PHE A 202 13.36 -30.99 2.93
CA PHE A 202 13.83 -29.65 2.56
C PHE A 202 13.30 -29.18 1.20
N VAL A 203 13.20 -30.08 0.21
CA VAL A 203 12.64 -29.75 -1.11
C VAL A 203 11.16 -29.37 -1.01
N MET A 204 10.39 -30.08 -0.18
CA MET A 204 8.99 -29.72 0.07
C MET A 204 8.85 -28.41 0.84
N GLU A 205 9.77 -28.07 1.72
CA GLU A 205 9.82 -26.76 2.38
C GLU A 205 10.04 -25.62 1.37
N ILE A 206 11.02 -25.79 0.45
CA ILE A 206 11.29 -24.81 -0.61
C ILE A 206 10.08 -24.65 -1.54
N LEU A 207 9.51 -25.76 -2.02
CA LEU A 207 8.36 -25.71 -2.93
C LEU A 207 7.14 -25.09 -2.25
N SER A 208 6.89 -25.44 -0.99
CA SER A 208 5.82 -24.83 -0.18
C SER A 208 6.04 -23.34 -0.01
N PHE A 209 7.27 -22.92 0.32
CA PHE A 209 7.60 -21.50 0.45
C PHE A 209 7.42 -20.75 -0.87
N ALA A 210 7.93 -21.29 -1.98
CA ALA A 210 7.79 -20.70 -3.31
C ALA A 210 6.32 -20.55 -3.72
N ALA A 211 5.49 -21.58 -3.49
CA ALA A 211 4.06 -21.53 -3.76
C ALA A 211 3.36 -20.47 -2.88
N ARG A 212 3.62 -20.44 -1.57
CA ARG A 212 3.04 -19.45 -0.66
C ARG A 212 3.44 -18.02 -1.02
N LEU A 213 4.71 -17.82 -1.40
CA LEU A 213 5.21 -16.53 -1.88
C LEU A 213 4.51 -16.10 -3.17
N LEU A 214 4.36 -17.01 -4.14
CA LEU A 214 3.65 -16.73 -5.40
C LEU A 214 2.19 -16.36 -5.16
N PHE A 215 1.46 -17.12 -4.34
CA PHE A 215 0.08 -16.81 -3.99
C PHE A 215 -0.05 -15.48 -3.25
N ALA A 216 0.82 -15.23 -2.28
CA ALA A 216 0.88 -13.96 -1.55
C ALA A 216 1.14 -12.77 -2.50
N TYR A 217 2.04 -12.95 -3.46
CA TYR A 217 2.36 -11.95 -4.48
C TYR A 217 1.18 -11.66 -5.41
N LEU A 218 0.53 -12.70 -5.95
CA LEU A 218 -0.64 -12.54 -6.82
C LEU A 218 -1.80 -11.89 -6.07
N LEU A 219 -2.02 -12.27 -4.81
CA LEU A 219 -3.05 -11.68 -3.95
C LEU A 219 -2.77 -10.19 -3.71
N PHE A 220 -1.51 -9.83 -3.42
CA PHE A 220 -1.10 -8.43 -3.27
C PHE A 220 -1.39 -7.63 -4.55
N VAL A 221 -0.93 -8.11 -5.72
CA VAL A 221 -1.12 -7.40 -6.99
C VAL A 221 -2.60 -7.25 -7.34
N ALA A 222 -3.39 -8.31 -7.19
CA ALA A 222 -4.82 -8.28 -7.50
C ALA A 222 -5.61 -7.35 -6.57
N SER A 223 -5.41 -7.47 -5.26
CA SER A 223 -6.07 -6.62 -4.27
C SER A 223 -5.67 -5.15 -4.41
N TRP A 224 -4.39 -4.88 -4.67
CA TRP A 224 -3.91 -3.53 -4.93
C TRP A 224 -4.53 -2.90 -6.19
N LEU A 225 -4.57 -3.64 -7.30
CA LEU A 225 -5.21 -3.16 -8.52
C LEU A 225 -6.69 -2.83 -8.28
N LEU A 226 -7.43 -3.75 -7.65
CA LEU A 226 -8.84 -3.50 -7.28
C LEU A 226 -8.99 -2.26 -6.40
N LEU A 227 -8.09 -2.07 -5.44
CA LEU A 227 -8.10 -0.89 -4.57
C LEU A 227 -7.83 0.39 -5.37
N ALA A 228 -6.89 0.37 -6.31
CA ALA A 228 -6.63 1.49 -7.21
C ALA A 228 -7.87 1.81 -8.06
N PHE A 229 -8.59 0.80 -8.56
CA PHE A 229 -9.86 0.96 -9.25
C PHE A 229 -10.93 1.62 -8.37
N LEU A 230 -11.12 1.14 -7.15
CA LEU A 230 -12.12 1.72 -6.24
C LEU A 230 -11.79 3.16 -5.81
N THR A 231 -10.50 3.46 -5.64
CA THR A 231 -10.01 4.76 -5.19
C THR A 231 -10.13 5.82 -6.28
N SER A 232 -9.73 5.48 -7.50
CA SER A 232 -9.70 6.43 -8.62
C SER A 232 -11.05 6.57 -9.34
N ALA A 233 -11.98 5.62 -9.17
CA ALA A 233 -13.31 5.64 -9.78
C ALA A 233 -14.27 6.66 -9.15
N GLY A 234 -14.11 7.93 -9.55
CA GLY A 234 -15.22 8.87 -9.68
C GLY A 234 -16.05 8.56 -10.94
N LYS A 235 -16.95 7.59 -10.82
CA LYS A 235 -17.84 6.99 -11.85
C LYS A 235 -17.12 6.09 -12.88
N PRO A 236 -17.46 4.79 -12.98
CA PRO A 236 -17.21 4.07 -14.23
C PRO A 236 -18.01 4.78 -15.33
N VAL A 237 -17.39 4.99 -16.49
CA VAL A 237 -18.16 5.20 -17.72
C VAL A 237 -18.89 3.88 -17.95
N LEU A 238 -20.12 3.80 -17.44
CA LEU A 238 -21.07 2.82 -17.93
C LEU A 238 -21.14 3.08 -19.43
N SER A 239 -20.62 2.12 -20.20
CA SER A 239 -21.05 1.74 -21.53
C SER A 239 -21.82 2.83 -22.27
N HIS A 240 -21.15 3.48 -23.23
CA HIS A 240 -21.77 4.27 -24.30
C HIS A 240 -23.23 3.86 -24.53
N SER A 241 -24.19 4.75 -24.28
CA SER A 241 -25.48 4.59 -24.94
C SER A 241 -25.18 4.79 -26.43
N ARG A 242 -25.23 3.71 -27.21
CA ARG A 242 -25.41 3.80 -28.66
C ARG A 242 -26.75 4.51 -28.90
N THR A 243 -26.73 5.84 -28.88
CA THR A 243 -27.70 6.63 -29.62
C THR A 243 -27.11 6.80 -31.01
N VAL A 244 -27.20 5.72 -31.80
CA VAL A 244 -27.15 5.86 -33.25
C VAL A 244 -28.48 6.53 -33.59
N VAL A 245 -28.44 7.83 -33.84
CA VAL A 245 -29.51 8.47 -34.61
C VAL A 245 -29.26 8.03 -36.04
N SER A 246 -30.06 7.09 -36.52
CA SER A 246 -30.11 6.79 -37.95
C SER A 246 -30.92 7.88 -38.66
N PRO A 247 -30.44 8.39 -39.80
CA PRO A 247 -31.19 9.32 -40.65
C PRO A 247 -32.37 8.64 -41.36
#